data_AF-A0A8H6XPW3-F1
#
_entry.id   AF-A0A8H6XPW3-F1
#
_cell.length_a   1.000
_cell.length_b   1.000
_cell.length_c   1.000
_cell.angle_alpha   90.00
_cell.angle_beta   90.00
_cell.angle_gamma   90.00
#
_symmetry.space_group_name_H-M   'P 1'
#
loop_
_entity.id
_entity.type
_entity.pdbx_description
1 polymer ?
#
loop_
_entity_poly.entity_id
_entity_poly.type
_entity_poly.pdbx_seq_one_letter_code
_entity_poly.pdbx_strand_id
1 'polypeptide(L)'
;MLSWIFSPWSPPPAVLPSIVEPSTQILHDPLEHHALECLRDLIRLGGGGTWPPTATFDDSWPLPARAYHSVFRTLETSLPVEEPSLDHARNRVIIDSFRERMRSALVRSINLQEVEETLEEWQSSGGVQSAWLGFFTCLSFLRHAYRWGVTPIVSEAQSESSVEFPRELDLPWSALQRHFGISSPSGCMTSICYSNIVADDHLQYSVTAGMSELHNLTEFWNTKLVTDMEIKVLPVYHLFAQTIAFMDMHDAVAAKDALKSANDILRAALKYFFNTMVESKMSHTVWMAYVQGFQGWALEGIDGISGGQSLVFRTLDSFLGIRPWPMQEKEKLHIPEAQRNWLNCLRDYDIRAVAKERDYGEVTAELESLVKQLRLWRMGHMRRMQPYESVHRPERKTMTAGISVVDAPDEVQMIEHLKKELGQRLAQTV
;
A
#
# COMPACT_ATOMS: atom_id res chain seq x y z
N MET A 1 9.08 12.95 -27.73
CA MET A 1 9.19 13.35 -26.31
C MET A 1 9.01 12.19 -25.30
N LEU A 2 8.81 10.93 -25.74
CA LEU A 2 8.79 9.73 -24.86
C LEU A 2 9.93 8.73 -25.17
N SER A 3 10.83 9.04 -26.12
CA SER A 3 11.79 8.09 -26.68
C SER A 3 12.81 7.56 -25.67
N TRP A 4 13.12 8.32 -24.63
CA TRP A 4 14.06 7.90 -23.57
C TRP A 4 13.44 6.87 -22.59
N ILE A 5 12.11 6.78 -22.50
CA ILE A 5 11.41 5.71 -21.76
C ILE A 5 11.61 4.36 -22.48
N PHE A 6 11.76 4.40 -23.81
CA PHE A 6 11.88 3.22 -24.68
C PHE A 6 13.28 3.00 -25.24
N SER A 7 14.28 3.79 -24.86
CA SER A 7 15.65 3.59 -25.31
C SER A 7 16.31 2.42 -24.55
N PRO A 8 16.94 1.47 -25.25
CA PRO A 8 17.74 0.44 -24.60
C PRO A 8 18.91 1.13 -23.92
N TRP A 9 19.02 0.95 -22.60
CA TRP A 9 20.11 1.47 -21.79
C TRP A 9 20.95 0.30 -21.31
N SER A 10 22.26 0.41 -21.53
CA SER A 10 23.25 -0.49 -20.95
C SER A 10 23.44 -0.12 -19.48
N PRO A 11 23.33 -1.07 -18.54
CA PRO A 11 23.56 -0.77 -17.13
C PRO A 11 25.00 -0.29 -16.92
N PRO A 12 25.24 0.69 -16.03
CA PRO A 12 26.56 1.00 -15.55
C PRO A 12 27.10 -0.24 -14.83
N PRO A 13 28.43 -0.40 -14.79
CA PRO A 13 29.04 -1.49 -14.07
C PRO A 13 28.49 -1.52 -12.64
N ALA A 14 28.11 -2.72 -12.19
CA ALA A 14 27.63 -2.96 -10.84
C ALA A 14 28.75 -2.62 -9.86
N VAL A 15 28.74 -1.38 -9.35
CA VAL A 15 29.39 -1.07 -8.09
C VAL A 15 28.47 -1.70 -7.06
N LEU A 16 28.84 -2.89 -6.57
CA LEU A 16 28.18 -3.52 -5.42
C LEU A 16 28.28 -2.51 -4.26
N PRO A 17 27.19 -1.83 -3.87
CA PRO A 17 27.21 -1.06 -2.66
C PRO A 17 27.47 -2.04 -1.50
N SER A 18 28.12 -1.55 -0.46
CA SER A 18 28.26 -2.28 0.81
C SER A 18 26.94 -2.99 1.16
N ILE A 19 27.03 -4.27 1.51
CA ILE A 19 25.94 -5.20 1.82
C ILE A 19 25.32 -4.84 3.19
N VAL A 20 24.97 -3.57 3.37
CA VAL A 20 24.22 -3.09 4.52
C VAL A 20 22.85 -2.71 3.98
N GLU A 21 21.82 -3.37 4.50
CA GLU A 21 20.44 -3.08 4.14
C GLU A 21 20.16 -1.58 4.36
N PRO A 22 19.50 -0.86 3.41
CA PRO A 22 19.30 0.60 3.52
C PRO A 22 18.68 1.05 4.85
N SER A 23 17.77 0.24 5.43
CA SER A 23 17.22 0.46 6.77
C SER A 23 18.31 0.61 7.83
N THR A 24 19.28 -0.31 7.86
CA THR A 24 20.40 -0.31 8.81
C THR A 24 21.28 0.93 8.62
N GLN A 25 21.55 1.33 7.37
CA GLN A 25 22.32 2.53 7.08
C GLN A 25 21.64 3.80 7.65
N ILE A 26 20.32 3.93 7.48
CA ILE A 26 19.56 5.09 7.96
C ILE A 26 19.49 5.12 9.50
N LEU A 27 19.28 3.96 10.13
CA LEU A 27 19.20 3.83 11.57
C LEU A 27 20.53 4.16 12.29
N HIS A 28 21.65 4.00 11.59
CA HIS A 28 23.00 4.29 12.10
C HIS A 28 23.66 5.51 11.45
N ASP A 29 22.93 6.30 10.64
CA ASP A 29 23.47 7.56 10.11
C ASP A 29 23.86 8.47 11.30
N PRO A 30 25.13 8.91 11.42
CA PRO A 30 25.56 9.75 12.53
C PRO A 30 25.03 11.19 12.47
N LEU A 31 24.42 11.62 11.36
CA LEU A 31 23.86 12.96 11.23
C LEU A 31 22.63 13.10 12.13
N GLU A 32 22.71 14.00 13.11
CA GLU A 32 21.61 14.32 14.01
C GLU A 32 20.77 15.46 13.43
N HIS A 33 19.55 15.15 13.00
CA HIS A 33 18.60 16.14 12.51
C HIS A 33 17.16 15.65 12.71
N HIS A 34 16.23 16.57 12.97
CA HIS A 34 14.82 16.22 13.21
C HIS A 34 14.19 15.42 12.05
N ALA A 35 14.48 15.80 10.80
CA ALA A 35 13.98 15.09 9.63
C ALA A 35 14.51 13.64 9.53
N LEU A 36 15.78 13.41 9.92
CA LEU A 36 16.33 12.07 9.99
C LEU A 36 15.69 11.25 11.10
N GLU A 37 15.40 11.86 12.25
CA GLU A 37 14.71 11.15 13.34
C GLU A 37 13.29 10.74 12.94
N CYS A 38 12.54 11.62 12.25
CA CYS A 38 11.21 11.25 11.73
C CYS A 38 11.27 10.07 10.74
N LEU A 39 12.31 9.99 9.91
CA LEU A 39 12.54 8.84 9.03
C LEU A 39 12.94 7.58 9.81
N ARG A 40 13.79 7.71 10.84
CA ARG A 40 14.16 6.59 11.71
C ARG A 40 12.93 6.07 12.47
N ASP A 41 12.02 6.93 12.90
CA ASP A 41 10.77 6.55 13.54
C ASP A 41 9.83 5.80 12.58
N LEU A 42 9.75 6.21 11.31
CA LEU A 42 9.05 5.43 10.29
C LEU A 42 9.60 3.99 10.22
N ILE A 43 10.93 3.82 10.22
CA ILE A 43 11.58 2.51 10.13
C ILE A 43 11.40 1.71 11.43
N ARG A 44 11.63 2.32 12.60
CA ARG A 44 11.56 1.65 13.91
C ARG A 44 10.12 1.32 14.29
N LEU A 45 9.26 2.34 14.33
CA LEU A 45 7.89 2.25 14.83
C LEU A 45 6.92 1.75 13.75
N GLY A 46 7.04 2.26 12.52
CA GLY A 46 6.20 1.82 11.41
C GLY A 46 6.63 0.49 10.80
N GLY A 47 7.94 0.26 10.73
CA GLY A 47 8.56 -0.85 10.01
C GLY A 47 9.06 -2.01 10.87
N GLY A 48 9.17 -1.83 12.20
CA GLY A 48 9.79 -2.82 13.09
C GLY A 48 11.29 -3.00 12.87
N GLY A 49 11.98 -1.94 12.43
CA GLY A 49 13.43 -1.91 12.18
C GLY A 49 13.82 -2.05 10.71
N THR A 50 12.86 -2.32 9.81
CA THR A 50 13.08 -2.41 8.36
C THR A 50 12.01 -1.63 7.61
N TRP A 51 12.33 -1.04 6.46
CA TRP A 51 11.32 -0.46 5.57
C TRP A 51 11.52 -0.90 4.11
N PRO A 52 10.45 -1.28 3.39
CA PRO A 52 9.12 -1.62 3.88
C PRO A 52 9.14 -2.70 4.99
N PRO A 53 8.08 -2.78 5.81
CA PRO A 53 8.03 -3.65 6.99
C PRO A 53 8.20 -5.12 6.64
N THR A 54 9.05 -5.82 7.40
CA THR A 54 9.11 -7.29 7.39
C THR A 54 8.23 -7.84 8.51
N ALA A 55 7.01 -8.27 8.16
CA ALA A 55 6.09 -8.88 9.11
C ALA A 55 6.51 -10.32 9.47
N THR A 56 6.16 -10.75 10.68
CA THR A 56 6.29 -12.14 11.13
C THR A 56 4.91 -12.71 11.44
N PHE A 57 4.75 -14.02 11.27
CA PHE A 57 3.46 -14.68 11.28
C PHE A 57 3.43 -15.88 12.22
N ASP A 58 2.21 -16.25 12.62
CA ASP A 58 1.89 -17.47 13.35
C ASP A 58 2.75 -17.67 14.62
N ASP A 59 3.88 -18.36 14.53
CA ASP A 59 4.75 -18.68 15.66
C ASP A 59 5.32 -17.48 16.39
N SER A 60 5.38 -16.30 15.75
CA SER A 60 5.80 -15.06 16.41
C SER A 60 4.71 -14.39 17.23
N TRP A 61 3.46 -14.85 17.12
CA TRP A 61 2.33 -14.23 17.79
C TRP A 61 2.06 -14.89 19.15
N PRO A 62 1.42 -14.15 20.08
CA PRO A 62 0.83 -14.74 21.27
C PRO A 62 -0.14 -15.88 20.93
N LEU A 63 -0.20 -16.90 21.78
CA LEU A 63 -0.92 -18.15 21.48
C LEU A 63 -2.39 -17.93 21.08
N PRO A 64 -3.20 -17.09 21.77
CA PRO A 64 -4.60 -16.88 21.39
C PRO A 64 -4.78 -16.21 20.02
N ALA A 65 -3.78 -15.45 19.55
CA ALA A 65 -3.82 -14.79 18.24
C ALA A 65 -3.51 -15.76 17.08
N ARG A 66 -2.84 -16.90 17.33
CA ARG A 66 -2.47 -17.86 16.28
C ARG A 66 -3.67 -18.52 15.60
N ALA A 67 -4.77 -18.69 16.34
CA ALA A 67 -6.00 -19.29 15.81
C ALA A 67 -6.54 -18.57 14.56
N TYR A 68 -6.34 -17.25 14.45
CA TYR A 68 -6.74 -16.47 13.28
C TYR A 68 -6.02 -16.91 12.00
N HIS A 69 -4.72 -17.22 12.12
CA HIS A 69 -3.94 -17.75 11.00
C HIS A 69 -4.54 -19.06 10.50
N SER A 70 -4.82 -20.00 11.41
CA SER A 70 -5.39 -21.30 11.09
C SER A 70 -6.80 -21.19 10.46
N VAL A 71 -7.62 -20.25 10.94
CA VAL A 71 -8.95 -19.99 10.36
C VAL A 71 -8.82 -19.54 8.91
N PHE A 72 -7.92 -18.58 8.60
CA PHE A 72 -7.72 -18.14 7.22
C PHE A 72 -7.25 -19.29 6.32
N ARG A 73 -6.22 -20.03 6.74
CA ARG A 73 -5.68 -21.18 5.98
C ARG A 73 -6.72 -22.25 5.66
N THR A 74 -7.67 -22.47 6.58
CA THR A 74 -8.74 -23.44 6.38
C THR A 74 -9.72 -23.02 5.28
N LEU A 75 -9.83 -21.72 4.98
CA LEU A 75 -10.88 -21.16 4.14
C LEU A 75 -10.36 -20.56 2.83
N GLU A 76 -9.06 -20.25 2.74
CA GLU A 76 -8.46 -19.48 1.63
C GLU A 76 -8.75 -20.07 0.25
N THR A 77 -8.71 -21.41 0.10
CA THR A 77 -8.98 -22.09 -1.17
C THR A 77 -10.45 -22.14 -1.55
N SER A 78 -11.35 -21.78 -0.64
CA SER A 78 -12.80 -21.74 -0.87
C SER A 78 -13.34 -20.35 -1.15
N LEU A 79 -12.47 -19.34 -1.10
CA LEU A 79 -12.79 -17.96 -1.41
C LEU A 79 -12.82 -17.71 -2.94
N PRO A 80 -11.79 -18.06 -3.72
CA PRO A 80 -11.83 -17.83 -5.16
C PRO A 80 -12.67 -18.87 -5.89
N VAL A 81 -13.36 -18.42 -6.95
CA VAL A 81 -14.08 -19.26 -7.90
C VAL A 81 -13.57 -19.00 -9.32
N GLU A 82 -13.38 -20.06 -10.10
CA GLU A 82 -12.86 -19.93 -11.46
C GLU A 82 -13.83 -19.20 -12.39
N GLU A 83 -15.13 -19.47 -12.27
CA GLU A 83 -16.17 -18.82 -13.06
C GLU A 83 -17.18 -18.12 -12.14
N PRO A 84 -17.24 -16.77 -12.14
CA PRO A 84 -18.23 -16.06 -11.35
C PRO A 84 -19.64 -16.25 -11.91
N SER A 85 -20.62 -16.34 -11.02
CA SER A 85 -22.02 -16.45 -11.40
C SER A 85 -22.62 -15.08 -11.71
N LEU A 86 -23.43 -15.00 -12.77
CA LEU A 86 -24.26 -13.83 -13.07
C LEU A 86 -25.61 -13.85 -12.36
N ASP A 87 -25.94 -14.97 -11.71
CA ASP A 87 -27.17 -15.12 -10.92
C ASP A 87 -26.95 -14.60 -9.50
N HIS A 88 -27.66 -13.52 -9.16
CA HIS A 88 -27.66 -12.89 -7.84
C HIS A 88 -28.08 -13.84 -6.71
N ALA A 89 -29.09 -14.68 -6.93
CA ALA A 89 -29.56 -15.60 -5.90
C ALA A 89 -28.51 -16.68 -5.60
N ARG A 90 -27.84 -17.19 -6.64
CA ARG A 90 -26.72 -18.12 -6.48
C ARG A 90 -25.54 -17.45 -5.76
N ASN A 91 -25.21 -16.21 -6.13
CA ASN A 91 -24.15 -15.44 -5.47
C ASN A 91 -24.42 -15.24 -3.99
N ARG A 92 -25.67 -14.89 -3.62
CA ARG A 92 -26.08 -14.75 -2.22
C ARG A 92 -25.86 -16.05 -1.43
N VAL A 93 -26.25 -17.19 -1.98
CA VAL A 93 -26.02 -18.50 -1.35
C VAL A 93 -24.53 -18.79 -1.13
N ILE A 94 -23.67 -18.47 -2.10
CA ILE A 94 -22.22 -18.65 -1.97
C ILE A 94 -21.65 -17.77 -0.86
N ILE A 95 -21.99 -16.48 -0.87
CA ILE A 95 -21.53 -15.49 0.11
C ILE A 95 -21.95 -15.92 1.52
N ASP A 96 -23.23 -16.24 1.71
CA ASP A 96 -23.76 -16.61 3.02
C ASP A 96 -23.16 -17.94 3.51
N SER A 97 -22.94 -18.90 2.62
CA SER A 97 -22.27 -20.17 2.95
C SER A 97 -20.81 -19.98 3.35
N PHE A 98 -20.07 -19.09 2.67
CA PHE A 98 -18.70 -18.76 3.06
C PHE A 98 -18.67 -18.08 4.43
N ARG A 99 -19.52 -17.06 4.65
CA ARG A 99 -19.62 -16.34 5.93
C ARG A 99 -19.98 -17.26 7.08
N GLU A 100 -20.90 -18.20 6.87
CA GLU A 100 -21.29 -19.15 7.91
C GLU A 100 -20.16 -20.11 8.27
N ARG A 101 -19.42 -20.62 7.26
CA ARG A 101 -18.22 -21.43 7.51
C ARG A 101 -17.14 -20.65 8.27
N MET A 102 -16.92 -19.39 7.90
CA MET A 102 -15.96 -18.53 8.59
C MET A 102 -16.40 -18.24 10.03
N ARG A 103 -17.66 -17.86 10.25
CA ARG A 103 -18.22 -17.62 11.59
C ARG A 103 -18.09 -18.87 12.46
N SER A 104 -18.47 -20.03 11.95
CA SER A 104 -18.34 -21.31 12.64
C SER A 104 -16.88 -21.63 13.00
N ALA A 105 -15.93 -21.35 12.09
CA ALA A 105 -14.51 -21.54 12.35
C ALA A 105 -13.98 -20.58 13.42
N LEU A 106 -14.33 -19.30 13.35
CA LEU A 106 -13.95 -18.28 14.33
C LEU A 106 -14.45 -18.64 15.74
N VAL A 107 -15.76 -18.88 15.88
CA VAL A 107 -16.39 -19.20 17.19
C VAL A 107 -15.81 -20.46 17.82
N ARG A 108 -15.47 -21.47 17.01
CA ARG A 108 -14.91 -22.73 17.51
C ARG A 108 -13.45 -22.58 17.94
N SER A 109 -12.69 -21.72 17.27
CA SER A 109 -11.23 -21.66 17.40
C SER A 109 -10.72 -20.51 18.27
N ILE A 110 -11.53 -19.49 18.52
CA ILE A 110 -11.09 -18.25 19.17
C ILE A 110 -11.78 -18.10 20.53
N ASN A 111 -10.97 -18.05 21.59
CA ASN A 111 -11.43 -17.60 22.90
C ASN A 111 -11.31 -16.07 22.96
N LEU A 112 -12.46 -15.38 22.86
CA LEU A 112 -12.51 -13.91 22.86
C LEU A 112 -11.90 -13.28 24.11
N GLN A 113 -12.11 -13.89 25.28
CA GLN A 113 -11.59 -13.36 26.54
C GLN A 113 -10.05 -13.44 26.56
N GLU A 114 -9.49 -14.59 26.19
CA GLU A 114 -8.04 -14.75 26.11
C GLU A 114 -7.41 -13.82 25.07
N VAL A 115 -8.09 -13.58 23.94
CA VAL A 115 -7.62 -12.61 22.93
C VAL A 115 -7.63 -11.20 23.48
N GLU A 116 -8.68 -10.78 24.18
CA GLU A 116 -8.77 -9.45 24.77
C GLU A 116 -7.63 -9.21 25.78
N GLU A 117 -7.48 -10.12 26.75
CA GLU A 117 -6.41 -10.08 27.76
C GLU A 117 -5.02 -10.06 27.10
N THR A 118 -4.83 -10.91 26.08
CA THR A 118 -3.58 -10.99 25.32
C THR A 118 -3.25 -9.69 24.59
N LEU A 119 -4.23 -9.04 23.96
CA LEU A 119 -4.00 -7.81 23.21
C LEU A 119 -3.68 -6.64 24.14
N GLU A 120 -4.29 -6.58 25.33
CA GLU A 120 -3.96 -5.60 26.35
C GLU A 120 -2.53 -5.79 26.86
N GLU A 121 -2.15 -7.03 27.19
CA GLU A 121 -0.78 -7.35 27.61
C GLU A 121 0.23 -7.05 26.49
N TRP A 122 -0.07 -7.46 25.26
CA TRP A 122 0.81 -7.27 24.10
C TRP A 122 1.02 -5.79 23.78
N GLN A 123 -0.02 -4.97 23.94
CA GLN A 123 0.07 -3.52 23.78
C GLN A 123 0.88 -2.88 24.92
N SER A 124 0.66 -3.31 26.18
CA SER A 124 1.34 -2.73 27.35
C SER A 124 2.83 -3.05 27.42
N SER A 125 3.22 -4.24 26.95
CA SER A 125 4.62 -4.67 26.85
C SER A 125 5.36 -4.07 25.65
N GLY A 126 4.64 -3.36 24.76
CA GLY A 126 5.18 -2.82 23.52
C GLY A 126 5.72 -3.91 22.59
N GLY A 127 5.04 -5.06 22.53
CA GLY A 127 5.60 -6.27 21.91
C GLY A 127 6.02 -6.11 20.45
N VAL A 128 6.63 -7.16 19.91
CA VAL A 128 7.42 -7.07 18.68
C VAL A 128 6.60 -6.54 17.49
N GLN A 129 7.02 -5.42 16.93
CA GLN A 129 6.30 -4.72 15.86
C GLN A 129 6.04 -5.59 14.62
N SER A 130 7.00 -6.44 14.23
CA SER A 130 6.83 -7.35 13.09
C SER A 130 5.68 -8.35 13.30
N ALA A 131 5.43 -8.77 14.53
CA ALA A 131 4.33 -9.66 14.87
C ALA A 131 2.98 -8.90 14.87
N TRP A 132 2.95 -7.65 15.35
CA TRP A 132 1.78 -6.76 15.20
C TRP A 132 1.41 -6.55 13.73
N LEU A 133 2.40 -6.32 12.87
CA LEU A 133 2.21 -6.16 11.42
C LEU A 133 1.64 -7.42 10.78
N GLY A 134 2.14 -8.61 11.14
CA GLY A 134 1.61 -9.87 10.61
C GLY A 134 0.18 -10.15 11.07
N PHE A 135 -0.13 -9.85 12.34
CA PHE A 135 -1.50 -9.97 12.85
C PHE A 135 -2.45 -8.97 12.17
N PHE A 136 -1.97 -7.75 11.91
CA PHE A 136 -2.70 -6.73 11.15
C PHE A 136 -3.02 -7.17 9.72
N THR A 137 -2.04 -7.77 9.03
CA THR A 137 -2.22 -8.39 7.71
C THR A 137 -3.30 -9.48 7.77
N CYS A 138 -3.19 -10.42 8.70
CA CYS A 138 -4.13 -11.53 8.85
C CYS A 138 -5.57 -11.07 9.04
N LEU A 139 -5.79 -10.15 9.99
CA LEU A 139 -7.13 -9.63 10.27
C LEU A 139 -7.68 -8.82 9.11
N SER A 140 -6.84 -8.07 8.38
CA SER A 140 -7.28 -7.36 7.18
C SER A 140 -7.82 -8.33 6.14
N PHE A 141 -7.08 -9.42 5.85
CA PHE A 141 -7.49 -10.45 4.91
C PHE A 141 -8.76 -11.20 5.35
N LEU A 142 -8.86 -11.58 6.62
CA LEU A 142 -10.07 -12.20 7.19
C LEU A 142 -11.29 -11.29 7.05
N ARG A 143 -11.15 -10.00 7.34
CA ARG A 143 -12.25 -9.02 7.22
C ARG A 143 -12.69 -8.84 5.76
N HIS A 144 -11.76 -8.73 4.81
CA HIS A 144 -12.11 -8.67 3.39
C HIS A 144 -12.75 -9.97 2.90
N ALA A 145 -12.23 -11.12 3.30
CA ALA A 145 -12.81 -12.41 2.96
C ALA A 145 -14.23 -12.55 3.53
N TYR A 146 -14.47 -12.13 4.78
CA TYR A 146 -15.81 -12.13 5.38
C TYR A 146 -16.76 -11.15 4.68
N ARG A 147 -16.28 -9.94 4.39
CA ARG A 147 -17.03 -8.92 3.65
C ARG A 147 -17.47 -9.46 2.30
N TRP A 148 -16.56 -10.00 1.52
CA TRP A 148 -16.85 -10.33 0.14
C TRP A 148 -17.48 -11.70 -0.04
N GLY A 149 -17.05 -12.69 0.74
CA GLY A 149 -17.55 -14.06 0.70
C GLY A 149 -17.20 -14.86 -0.56
N VAL A 150 -16.74 -14.19 -1.63
CA VAL A 150 -16.33 -14.78 -2.90
C VAL A 150 -15.36 -13.87 -3.64
N THR A 151 -14.42 -14.46 -4.38
CA THR A 151 -13.54 -13.77 -5.33
C THR A 151 -13.69 -14.44 -6.70
N PRO A 152 -13.96 -13.71 -7.81
CA PRO A 152 -13.96 -12.26 -7.92
C PRO A 152 -15.20 -11.64 -7.27
N ILE A 153 -15.11 -10.34 -6.97
CA ILE A 153 -16.22 -9.61 -6.35
C ILE A 153 -17.41 -9.57 -7.30
N VAL A 154 -18.61 -9.84 -6.77
CA VAL A 154 -19.87 -9.83 -7.50
C VAL A 154 -20.78 -8.67 -7.06
N SER A 155 -21.67 -8.27 -7.96
CA SER A 155 -22.65 -7.18 -7.78
C SER A 155 -23.53 -7.36 -6.54
N GLU A 156 -23.84 -8.61 -6.19
CA GLU A 156 -24.62 -8.96 -5.00
C GLU A 156 -23.90 -8.51 -3.72
N ALA A 157 -22.59 -8.77 -3.59
CA ALA A 157 -21.79 -8.34 -2.44
C ALA A 157 -21.57 -6.81 -2.44
N GLN A 158 -21.37 -6.19 -3.62
CA GLN A 158 -21.22 -4.73 -3.74
C GLN A 158 -22.51 -3.95 -3.42
N SER A 159 -23.66 -4.62 -3.37
CA SER A 159 -24.94 -3.98 -3.06
C SER A 159 -25.19 -3.86 -1.56
N GLU A 160 -24.36 -4.50 -0.73
CA GLU A 160 -24.46 -4.38 0.73
C GLU A 160 -23.91 -3.02 1.18
N SER A 161 -24.72 -2.26 1.92
CA SER A 161 -24.31 -0.98 2.52
C SER A 161 -23.68 -1.13 3.90
N SER A 162 -24.00 -2.21 4.60
CA SER A 162 -23.49 -2.58 5.92
C SER A 162 -23.33 -4.11 6.02
N VAL A 163 -22.33 -4.58 6.78
CA VAL A 163 -22.14 -6.00 7.13
C VAL A 163 -21.87 -6.06 8.63
N GLU A 164 -22.59 -6.93 9.33
CA GLU A 164 -22.31 -7.22 10.74
C GLU A 164 -21.14 -8.21 10.82
N PHE A 165 -20.00 -7.73 11.33
CA PHE A 165 -18.83 -8.57 11.53
C PHE A 165 -18.97 -9.37 12.84
N PRO A 166 -18.50 -10.63 12.86
CA PRO A 166 -18.45 -11.40 14.10
C PRO A 166 -17.50 -10.72 15.10
N ARG A 167 -17.79 -10.83 16.40
CA ARG A 167 -17.00 -10.18 17.47
C ARG A 167 -15.54 -10.59 17.46
N GLU A 168 -15.27 -11.82 17.03
CA GLU A 168 -13.93 -12.38 16.82
C GLU A 168 -13.13 -11.56 15.80
N LEU A 169 -13.76 -10.91 14.82
CA LEU A 169 -13.06 -10.00 13.90
C LEU A 169 -13.05 -8.54 14.37
N ASP A 170 -14.06 -8.08 15.10
CA ASP A 170 -14.18 -6.66 15.52
C ASP A 170 -13.35 -6.29 16.74
N LEU A 171 -13.29 -7.18 17.74
CA LEU A 171 -12.51 -6.96 18.96
C LEU A 171 -11.02 -6.74 18.67
N PRO A 172 -10.30 -7.66 17.99
CA PRO A 172 -8.89 -7.45 17.67
C PRO A 172 -8.68 -6.30 16.69
N TRP A 173 -9.62 -6.03 15.79
CA TRP A 173 -9.51 -4.94 14.84
C TRP A 173 -9.45 -3.57 15.52
N SER A 174 -10.27 -3.38 16.56
CA SER A 174 -10.27 -2.14 17.35
C SER A 174 -8.94 -1.92 18.08
N ALA A 175 -8.27 -2.99 18.51
CA ALA A 175 -6.91 -2.91 19.07
C ALA A 175 -5.88 -2.52 17.99
N LEU A 176 -5.94 -3.15 16.82
CA LEU A 176 -5.06 -2.86 15.69
C LEU A 176 -5.21 -1.41 15.19
N GLN A 177 -6.44 -0.90 15.08
CA GLN A 177 -6.70 0.48 14.71
C GLN A 177 -6.06 1.48 15.68
N ARG A 178 -6.16 1.21 16.99
CA ARG A 178 -5.47 2.02 18.03
C ARG A 178 -3.96 1.91 17.92
N HIS A 179 -3.42 0.70 17.76
CA HIS A 179 -1.98 0.45 17.69
C HIS A 179 -1.31 1.17 16.50
N PHE A 180 -1.91 1.07 15.31
CA PHE A 180 -1.37 1.71 14.09
C PHE A 180 -1.87 3.14 13.86
N GLY A 181 -2.75 3.63 14.75
CA GLY A 181 -3.37 4.94 14.66
C GLY A 181 -4.21 5.14 13.40
N ILE A 182 -4.86 4.10 12.87
CA ILE A 182 -5.76 4.20 11.71
C ILE A 182 -7.23 4.10 12.11
N SER A 183 -8.12 4.55 11.23
CA SER A 183 -9.57 4.41 11.40
C SER A 183 -10.25 3.58 10.33
N SER A 184 -9.50 3.10 9.32
CA SER A 184 -10.05 2.26 8.25
C SER A 184 -10.64 0.97 8.80
N PRO A 185 -11.87 0.59 8.40
CA PRO A 185 -12.44 -0.73 8.68
C PRO A 185 -11.86 -1.85 7.80
N SER A 186 -11.15 -1.50 6.73
CA SER A 186 -10.66 -2.40 5.68
C SER A 186 -9.14 -2.64 5.69
N GLY A 187 -8.43 -1.95 6.58
CA GLY A 187 -6.97 -1.90 6.58
C GLY A 187 -6.41 -0.86 5.61
N CYS A 188 -5.17 -1.08 5.19
CA CYS A 188 -4.41 -0.15 4.35
C CYS A 188 -3.36 -0.86 3.50
N MET A 189 -2.66 -0.09 2.66
CA MET A 189 -1.51 -0.57 1.89
C MET A 189 -0.47 -1.32 2.75
N THR A 190 -0.24 -0.87 3.99
CA THR A 190 0.66 -1.59 4.92
C THR A 190 0.19 -3.00 5.22
N SER A 191 -1.06 -3.18 5.63
CA SER A 191 -1.55 -4.49 6.03
C SER A 191 -1.81 -5.43 4.87
N ILE A 192 -2.18 -4.94 3.69
CA ILE A 192 -2.49 -5.84 2.56
C ILE A 192 -1.30 -6.06 1.63
N CYS A 193 -0.44 -5.06 1.46
CA CYS A 193 0.66 -5.14 0.52
C CYS A 193 2.02 -5.22 1.20
N TYR A 194 2.44 -4.17 1.91
CA TYR A 194 3.81 -4.08 2.41
C TYR A 194 4.16 -5.22 3.38
N SER A 195 3.20 -5.59 4.24
CA SER A 195 3.36 -6.62 5.27
C SER A 195 2.83 -7.99 4.86
N ASN A 196 2.63 -8.28 3.57
CA ASN A 196 2.13 -9.58 3.12
C ASN A 196 3.17 -10.39 2.32
N ILE A 197 4.40 -9.87 2.14
CA ILE A 197 5.52 -10.62 1.57
C ILE A 197 6.45 -11.03 2.70
N VAL A 198 6.78 -12.32 2.74
CA VAL A 198 7.75 -12.89 3.68
C VAL A 198 9.16 -12.99 3.05
N ALA A 199 10.15 -13.34 3.86
CA ALA A 199 11.57 -13.27 3.52
C ALA A 199 12.00 -14.08 2.27
N ASP A 200 11.29 -15.16 1.93
CA ASP A 200 11.54 -16.01 0.77
C ASP A 200 10.69 -15.63 -0.46
N ASP A 201 10.17 -14.39 -0.48
CA ASP A 201 9.48 -13.78 -1.61
C ASP A 201 8.19 -14.55 -2.01
N HIS A 202 7.41 -14.98 -1.02
CA HIS A 202 6.04 -15.46 -1.22
C HIS A 202 5.01 -14.62 -0.47
N LEU A 203 3.75 -14.72 -0.90
CA LEU A 203 2.62 -14.10 -0.22
C LEU A 203 2.22 -14.93 0.99
N GLN A 204 2.16 -14.30 2.18
CA GLN A 204 1.64 -15.00 3.35
C GLN A 204 0.17 -15.35 3.15
N TYR A 205 -0.66 -14.38 2.78
CA TYR A 205 -2.08 -14.58 2.51
C TYR A 205 -2.38 -14.34 1.03
N SER A 206 -3.12 -15.26 0.42
CA SER A 206 -3.48 -15.22 -0.99
C SER A 206 -5.00 -15.27 -1.14
N VAL A 207 -5.53 -14.41 -2.01
CA VAL A 207 -6.95 -14.38 -2.38
C VAL A 207 -7.24 -15.26 -3.60
N THR A 208 -6.19 -15.71 -4.29
CA THR A 208 -6.29 -16.63 -5.42
C THR A 208 -5.78 -18.03 -5.08
N ALA A 209 -5.64 -18.36 -3.80
CA ALA A 209 -5.18 -19.67 -3.35
C ALA A 209 -6.00 -20.81 -4.00
N GLY A 210 -5.32 -21.77 -4.60
CA GLY A 210 -5.96 -22.89 -5.33
C GLY A 210 -6.34 -22.60 -6.79
N MET A 211 -6.13 -21.37 -7.28
CA MET A 211 -6.35 -21.01 -8.69
C MET A 211 -5.13 -21.31 -9.56
N SER A 212 -5.26 -21.05 -10.87
CA SER A 212 -4.19 -21.26 -11.85
C SER A 212 -2.94 -20.40 -11.57
N GLU A 213 -1.79 -20.81 -12.13
CA GLU A 213 -0.53 -20.08 -12.03
C GLU A 213 -0.67 -18.62 -12.46
N LEU A 214 -1.47 -18.34 -13.50
CA LEU A 214 -1.73 -16.97 -13.97
C LEU A 214 -2.33 -16.08 -12.87
N HIS A 215 -3.25 -16.64 -12.07
CA HIS A 215 -3.88 -15.92 -10.96
C HIS A 215 -2.89 -15.63 -9.84
N ASN A 216 -2.20 -16.67 -9.39
CA ASN A 216 -1.24 -16.59 -8.30
C ASN A 216 -0.08 -15.65 -8.66
N LEU A 217 0.42 -15.71 -9.90
CA LEU A 217 1.47 -14.85 -10.40
C LEU A 217 1.02 -13.39 -10.47
N THR A 218 -0.22 -13.14 -10.92
CA THR A 218 -0.79 -11.79 -10.98
C THR A 218 -0.95 -11.18 -9.58
N GLU A 219 -1.44 -11.96 -8.61
CA GLU A 219 -1.55 -11.52 -7.21
C GLU A 219 -0.18 -11.23 -6.61
N PHE A 220 0.77 -12.15 -6.79
CA PHE A 220 2.15 -11.99 -6.32
C PHE A 220 2.78 -10.70 -6.84
N TRP A 221 2.74 -10.46 -8.16
CA TRP A 221 3.33 -9.26 -8.74
C TRP A 221 2.61 -7.97 -8.36
N ASN A 222 1.30 -8.01 -8.09
CA ASN A 222 0.57 -6.84 -7.57
C ASN A 222 1.17 -6.36 -6.25
N THR A 223 1.36 -7.28 -5.31
CA THR A 223 1.95 -6.98 -4.01
C THR A 223 3.44 -6.68 -4.11
N LYS A 224 4.19 -7.51 -4.86
CA LYS A 224 5.64 -7.37 -5.01
C LYS A 224 6.05 -6.07 -5.68
N LEU A 225 5.32 -5.63 -6.70
CA LEU A 225 5.58 -4.35 -7.35
C LEU A 225 5.54 -3.20 -6.34
N VAL A 226 4.52 -3.17 -5.48
CA VAL A 226 4.33 -2.12 -4.48
C VAL A 226 5.43 -2.16 -3.42
N THR A 227 5.78 -3.35 -2.91
CA THR A 227 6.85 -3.52 -1.91
C THR A 227 8.23 -3.21 -2.49
N ASP A 228 8.57 -3.74 -3.67
CA ASP A 228 9.86 -3.48 -4.33
C ASP A 228 10.04 -2.00 -4.68
N MET A 229 8.96 -1.28 -4.99
CA MET A 229 9.01 0.16 -5.19
C MET A 229 9.47 0.88 -3.91
N GLU A 230 8.91 0.55 -2.74
CA GLU A 230 9.33 1.12 -1.45
C GLU A 230 10.80 0.79 -1.12
N ILE A 231 11.26 -0.44 -1.38
CA ILE A 231 12.67 -0.83 -1.18
C ILE A 231 13.59 0.07 -2.02
N LYS A 232 13.24 0.28 -3.29
CA LYS A 232 14.07 1.05 -4.23
C LYS A 232 14.12 2.54 -3.93
N VAL A 233 13.10 3.09 -3.26
CA VAL A 233 12.99 4.52 -2.95
C VAL A 233 13.31 4.85 -1.50
N LEU A 234 13.50 3.88 -0.61
CA LEU A 234 13.97 4.16 0.75
C LEU A 234 15.26 5.02 0.78
N PRO A 235 16.28 4.79 -0.09
CA PRO A 235 17.42 5.70 -0.19
C PRO A 235 17.04 7.14 -0.59
N VAL A 236 15.97 7.32 -1.37
CA VAL A 236 15.44 8.65 -1.71
C VAL A 236 14.89 9.35 -0.47
N TYR A 237 14.19 8.63 0.42
CA TYR A 237 13.69 9.20 1.68
C TYR A 237 14.84 9.68 2.56
N HIS A 238 15.91 8.89 2.63
CA HIS A 238 17.12 9.25 3.36
C HIS A 238 17.76 10.52 2.81
N LEU A 239 17.94 10.59 1.49
CA LEU A 239 18.49 11.76 0.82
C LEU A 239 17.61 12.99 0.97
N PHE A 240 16.28 12.84 1.04
CA PHE A 240 15.38 13.96 1.36
C PHE A 240 15.62 14.49 2.78
N ALA A 241 15.69 13.62 3.78
CA ALA A 241 15.99 14.00 5.16
C ALA A 241 17.39 14.65 5.29
N GLN A 242 18.39 14.11 4.59
CA GLN A 242 19.74 14.70 4.53
C GLN A 242 19.75 16.05 3.82
N THR A 243 19.00 16.21 2.73
CA THR A 243 18.89 17.50 2.03
C THR A 243 18.36 18.58 2.97
N ILE A 244 17.32 18.27 3.74
CA ILE A 244 16.76 19.18 4.76
C ILE A 244 17.85 19.56 5.77
N ALA A 245 18.57 18.57 6.32
CA ALA A 245 19.65 18.81 7.28
C ALA A 245 20.77 19.69 6.71
N PHE A 246 21.24 19.40 5.49
CA PHE A 246 22.27 20.19 4.81
C PHE A 246 21.82 21.62 4.53
N MET A 247 20.56 21.80 4.14
CA MET A 247 20.00 23.13 3.94
C MET A 247 20.04 23.94 5.24
N ASP A 248 19.63 23.35 6.38
CA ASP A 248 19.65 24.01 7.70
C ASP A 248 21.05 24.26 8.25
N MET A 249 22.03 23.45 7.86
CA MET A 249 23.45 23.73 8.08
C MET A 249 24.05 24.76 7.10
N HIS A 250 23.22 25.33 6.22
CA HIS A 250 23.62 26.25 5.15
C HIS A 250 24.63 25.66 4.13
N ASP A 251 24.66 24.34 3.99
CA ASP A 251 25.48 23.64 3.00
C ASP A 251 24.67 23.36 1.72
N ALA A 252 24.56 24.38 0.86
CA ALA A 252 23.81 24.28 -0.39
C ALA A 252 24.43 23.28 -1.39
N VAL A 253 25.74 23.04 -1.30
CA VAL A 253 26.44 22.10 -2.20
C VAL A 253 26.08 20.67 -1.83
N ALA A 254 26.18 20.31 -0.54
CA ALA A 254 25.78 18.99 -0.07
C ALA A 254 24.28 18.74 -0.29
N ALA A 255 23.43 19.74 -0.06
CA ALA A 255 21.99 19.65 -0.32
C ALA A 255 21.69 19.35 -1.80
N LYS A 256 22.36 20.06 -2.73
CA LYS A 256 22.23 19.82 -4.17
C LYS A 256 22.70 18.41 -4.55
N ASP A 257 23.87 17.99 -4.07
CA ASP A 257 24.43 16.67 -4.40
C ASP A 257 23.55 15.52 -3.88
N ALA A 258 22.94 15.69 -2.71
CA ALA A 258 21.95 14.77 -2.16
C ALA A 258 20.68 14.70 -3.05
N LEU A 259 20.12 15.84 -3.45
CA LEU A 259 18.95 15.88 -4.36
C LEU A 259 19.24 15.31 -5.74
N LYS A 260 20.42 15.57 -6.29
CA LYS A 260 20.84 15.00 -7.58
C LYS A 260 20.89 13.47 -7.50
N SER A 261 21.47 12.94 -6.43
CA SER A 261 21.50 11.49 -6.17
C SER A 261 20.08 10.94 -6.00
N ALA A 262 19.20 11.66 -5.31
CA ALA A 262 17.80 11.29 -5.15
C ALA A 262 17.05 11.24 -6.50
N ASN A 263 17.31 12.21 -7.39
CA ASN A 263 16.77 12.25 -8.75
C ASN A 263 17.16 11.02 -9.57
N ASP A 264 18.42 10.57 -9.48
CA ASP A 264 18.92 9.42 -10.23
C ASP A 264 18.31 8.11 -9.74
N ILE A 265 18.24 7.92 -8.42
CA ILE A 265 17.63 6.73 -7.79
C ILE A 265 16.13 6.69 -8.09
N LEU A 266 15.42 7.81 -7.94
CA LEU A 266 13.99 7.90 -8.23
C LEU A 266 13.71 7.53 -9.68
N ARG A 267 14.50 8.02 -10.63
CA ARG A 267 14.34 7.68 -12.05
C ARG A 267 14.39 6.18 -12.30
N ALA A 268 15.35 5.50 -11.69
CA ALA A 268 15.49 4.05 -11.81
C ALA A 268 14.30 3.30 -11.19
N ALA A 269 13.83 3.75 -10.01
CA ALA A 269 12.65 3.19 -9.36
C ALA A 269 11.37 3.38 -10.19
N LEU A 270 11.11 4.60 -10.69
CA LEU A 270 9.94 4.87 -11.55
C LEU A 270 9.98 4.07 -12.86
N LYS A 271 11.17 3.80 -13.41
CA LYS A 271 11.33 2.91 -14.57
C LYS A 271 11.04 1.45 -14.22
N TYR A 272 11.46 0.98 -13.04
CA TYR A 272 11.14 -0.36 -12.55
C TYR A 272 9.63 -0.60 -12.56
N PHE A 273 8.83 0.38 -12.13
CA PHE A 273 7.38 0.28 -12.15
C PHE A 273 6.84 -0.12 -13.54
N PHE A 274 7.21 0.64 -14.58
CA PHE A 274 6.72 0.40 -15.95
C PHE A 274 7.27 -0.86 -16.60
N ASN A 275 8.46 -1.31 -16.18
CA ASN A 275 9.05 -2.56 -16.66
C ASN A 275 8.42 -3.79 -16.00
N THR A 276 7.82 -3.63 -14.82
CA THR A 276 7.19 -4.72 -14.07
C THR A 276 5.69 -4.81 -14.32
N MET A 277 5.00 -3.69 -14.49
CA MET A 277 3.56 -3.68 -14.80
C MET A 277 3.30 -4.02 -16.27
N VAL A 278 3.51 -5.29 -16.63
CA VAL A 278 3.33 -5.84 -17.97
C VAL A 278 2.50 -7.11 -17.92
N GLU A 279 1.83 -7.45 -19.02
CA GLU A 279 0.89 -8.59 -19.10
C GLU A 279 1.49 -9.92 -18.63
N SER A 280 2.77 -10.17 -18.92
CA SER A 280 3.46 -11.41 -18.53
C SER A 280 3.69 -11.56 -17.02
N LYS A 281 3.48 -10.50 -16.25
CA LYS A 281 3.61 -10.49 -14.79
C LYS A 281 2.29 -10.22 -14.09
N MET A 282 1.49 -9.30 -14.66
CA MET A 282 0.22 -8.88 -14.11
C MET A 282 -0.79 -8.84 -15.25
N SER A 283 -1.66 -9.85 -15.29
CA SER A 283 -2.59 -10.01 -16.42
C SER A 283 -3.78 -9.06 -16.33
N HIS A 284 -4.09 -8.37 -17.43
CA HIS A 284 -5.27 -7.50 -17.53
C HIS A 284 -6.56 -8.27 -17.26
N THR A 285 -6.66 -9.53 -17.71
CA THR A 285 -7.88 -10.35 -17.58
C THR A 285 -8.06 -10.98 -16.21
N VAL A 286 -7.09 -10.84 -15.31
CA VAL A 286 -7.17 -11.37 -13.94
C VAL A 286 -7.18 -10.25 -12.92
N TRP A 287 -6.25 -9.29 -13.06
CA TRP A 287 -5.88 -8.36 -12.00
C TRP A 287 -7.07 -7.65 -11.36
N MET A 288 -7.92 -7.00 -12.17
CA MET A 288 -9.00 -6.21 -11.60
C MET A 288 -10.09 -7.07 -10.94
N ALA A 289 -10.39 -8.24 -11.47
CA ALA A 289 -11.48 -9.09 -10.98
C ALA A 289 -11.06 -9.86 -9.71
N TYR A 290 -9.87 -10.46 -9.75
CA TYR A 290 -9.43 -11.43 -8.75
C TYR A 290 -8.48 -10.85 -7.71
N VAL A 291 -7.78 -9.75 -8.02
CA VAL A 291 -6.72 -9.21 -7.15
C VAL A 291 -7.14 -7.85 -6.59
N GLN A 292 -7.24 -6.82 -7.46
CA GLN A 292 -7.55 -5.47 -7.03
C GLN A 292 -8.99 -5.34 -6.51
N GLY A 293 -9.95 -6.04 -7.12
CA GLY A 293 -11.36 -6.00 -6.70
C GLY A 293 -11.54 -6.40 -5.23
N PHE A 294 -10.81 -7.42 -4.78
CA PHE A 294 -10.84 -7.87 -3.38
C PHE A 294 -10.39 -6.79 -2.40
N GLN A 295 -9.49 -5.90 -2.81
CA GLN A 295 -8.99 -4.81 -1.97
C GLN A 295 -10.02 -3.69 -1.77
N GLY A 296 -11.12 -3.70 -2.53
CA GLY A 296 -12.22 -2.77 -2.36
C GLY A 296 -12.87 -2.87 -0.97
N TRP A 297 -13.51 -1.78 -0.55
CA TRP A 297 -14.42 -1.78 0.59
C TRP A 297 -15.80 -1.37 0.05
N ALA A 298 -16.25 -0.13 0.18
CA ALA A 298 -17.59 0.41 -0.18
C ALA A 298 -18.69 0.26 0.88
N LEU A 299 -18.41 -0.32 2.07
CA LEU A 299 -19.38 -0.24 3.16
C LEU A 299 -19.36 1.18 3.69
N GLU A 300 -20.53 1.72 4.03
CA GLU A 300 -20.67 3.06 4.64
C GLU A 300 -20.03 4.20 3.83
N GLY A 301 -19.89 4.02 2.51
CA GLY A 301 -19.25 5.01 1.62
C GLY A 301 -17.73 5.14 1.80
N ILE A 302 -17.09 4.21 2.51
CA ILE A 302 -15.64 4.16 2.69
C ILE A 302 -15.02 3.31 1.57
N ASP A 303 -14.07 3.88 0.83
CA ASP A 303 -13.30 3.15 -0.17
C ASP A 303 -12.32 2.15 0.46
N GLY A 304 -11.91 1.16 -0.34
CA GLY A 304 -10.90 0.19 0.03
C GLY A 304 -9.47 0.65 -0.21
N ILE A 305 -8.60 -0.30 -0.52
CA ILE A 305 -7.16 -0.09 -0.66
C ILE A 305 -6.81 0.16 -2.13
N SER A 306 -6.04 1.23 -2.35
CA SER A 306 -5.67 1.70 -3.68
C SER A 306 -4.25 2.22 -3.72
N GLY A 307 -3.67 2.29 -4.93
CA GLY A 307 -2.36 2.92 -5.17
C GLY A 307 -2.27 4.37 -4.66
N GLY A 308 -3.39 5.06 -4.46
CA GLY A 308 -3.42 6.39 -3.83
C GLY A 308 -2.98 6.40 -2.36
N GLN A 309 -2.84 5.24 -1.72
CA GLN A 309 -2.31 5.08 -0.37
C GLN A 309 -0.78 4.87 -0.34
N SER A 310 -0.14 4.71 -1.50
CA SER A 310 1.31 4.47 -1.61
C SER A 310 2.14 5.55 -0.93
N LEU A 311 3.06 5.13 -0.05
CA LEU A 311 3.90 6.03 0.72
C LEU A 311 4.90 6.78 -0.17
N VAL A 312 5.47 6.14 -1.20
CA VAL A 312 6.40 6.80 -2.12
C VAL A 312 5.83 8.04 -2.77
N PHE A 313 4.63 7.95 -3.35
CA PHE A 313 4.03 9.09 -4.04
C PHE A 313 3.58 10.17 -3.06
N ARG A 314 3.15 9.79 -1.85
CA ARG A 314 2.82 10.74 -0.78
C ARG A 314 4.05 11.44 -0.23
N THR A 315 5.17 10.73 -0.13
CA THR A 315 6.47 11.29 0.27
C THR A 315 6.95 12.30 -0.75
N LEU A 316 6.85 11.97 -2.05
CA LEU A 316 7.19 12.90 -3.13
C LEU A 316 6.30 14.14 -3.10
N ASP A 317 4.98 14.00 -2.99
CA ASP A 317 4.08 15.14 -2.88
C ASP A 317 4.39 15.99 -1.65
N SER A 318 4.71 15.35 -0.52
CA SER A 318 5.00 16.04 0.73
C SER A 318 6.31 16.80 0.68
N PHE A 319 7.36 16.15 0.20
CA PHE A 319 8.66 16.77 0.04
C PHE A 319 8.61 17.93 -0.97
N LEU A 320 7.91 17.77 -2.09
CA LEU A 320 7.84 18.79 -3.14
C LEU A 320 6.80 19.89 -2.88
N GLY A 321 6.10 19.84 -1.74
CA GLY A 321 5.08 20.81 -1.37
C GLY A 321 3.90 20.85 -2.36
N ILE A 322 3.51 19.70 -2.94
CA ILE A 322 2.42 19.59 -3.92
C ILE A 322 1.06 19.63 -3.18
N ARG A 323 0.28 20.68 -3.42
CA ARG A 323 -0.99 20.98 -2.73
C ARG A 323 -2.22 20.72 -3.61
N PRO A 324 -3.43 20.53 -3.03
CA PRO A 324 -3.73 20.47 -1.60
C PRO A 324 -3.36 19.12 -0.98
N TRP A 325 -2.96 19.21 0.29
CA TRP A 325 -2.77 18.07 1.17
C TRP A 325 -4.13 17.42 1.47
N PRO A 326 -4.21 16.09 1.60
CA PRO A 326 -5.45 15.47 2.08
C PRO A 326 -5.75 15.92 3.51
N MET A 327 -7.04 16.02 3.85
CA MET A 327 -7.46 16.31 5.23
C MET A 327 -6.97 15.22 6.19
N GLN A 328 -6.64 15.60 7.42
CA GLN A 328 -6.09 14.68 8.44
C GLN A 328 -7.00 13.46 8.66
N GLU A 329 -8.32 13.64 8.71
CA GLU A 329 -9.27 12.52 8.86
C GLU A 329 -9.20 11.54 7.67
N LYS A 330 -9.04 12.06 6.45
CA LYS A 330 -8.91 11.22 5.25
C LYS A 330 -7.59 10.45 5.24
N GLU A 331 -6.50 11.03 5.74
CA GLU A 331 -5.23 10.29 5.91
C GLU A 331 -5.31 9.30 7.06
N LYS A 332 -5.96 9.67 8.17
CA LYS A 332 -6.17 8.80 9.33
C LYS A 332 -6.98 7.56 8.99
N LEU A 333 -7.78 7.60 7.92
CA LEU A 333 -8.46 6.43 7.42
C LEU A 333 -7.46 5.31 7.08
N HIS A 334 -6.52 5.55 6.16
CA HIS A 334 -5.68 4.47 5.61
C HIS A 334 -4.17 4.63 5.77
N ILE A 335 -3.65 5.72 6.31
CA ILE A 335 -2.20 5.93 6.43
C ILE A 335 -1.80 5.76 7.89
N PRO A 336 -1.04 4.74 8.29
CA PRO A 336 -0.58 4.56 9.68
C PRO A 336 0.12 5.80 10.27
N GLU A 337 0.06 5.93 11.59
CA GLU A 337 0.56 7.12 12.30
C GLU A 337 2.03 7.44 12.01
N ALA A 338 2.92 6.45 12.09
CA ALA A 338 4.34 6.63 11.79
C ALA A 338 4.58 7.16 10.36
N GLN A 339 3.78 6.72 9.39
CA GLN A 339 3.84 7.22 8.02
C GLN A 339 3.33 8.66 7.94
N ARG A 340 2.22 9.00 8.61
CA ARG A 340 1.73 10.38 8.65
C ARG A 340 2.73 11.32 9.31
N ASN A 341 3.42 10.89 10.36
CA ASN A 341 4.44 11.68 11.04
C ASN A 341 5.62 11.99 10.11
N TRP A 342 6.09 10.97 9.36
CA TRP A 342 7.09 11.18 8.31
C TRP A 342 6.61 12.17 7.25
N LEU A 343 5.39 11.97 6.73
CA LEU A 343 4.84 12.88 5.72
C LEU A 343 4.75 14.30 6.25
N ASN A 344 4.24 14.51 7.47
CA ASN A 344 4.10 15.80 8.15
C ASN A 344 5.44 16.52 8.34
N CYS A 345 6.49 15.80 8.75
CA CYS A 345 7.83 16.36 8.88
C CYS A 345 8.31 17.03 7.58
N LEU A 346 8.02 16.41 6.42
CA LEU A 346 8.38 16.98 5.12
C LEU A 346 7.54 18.22 4.76
N ARG A 347 6.26 18.23 5.14
CA ARG A 347 5.34 19.36 4.88
C ARG A 347 5.73 20.58 5.67
N ASP A 348 6.08 20.36 6.93
CA ASP A 348 6.40 21.42 7.88
C ASP A 348 7.68 22.16 7.49
N TYR A 349 8.62 21.47 6.82
CA TYR A 349 9.84 22.11 6.31
C TYR A 349 9.60 22.99 5.07
N ASP A 350 8.66 22.62 4.19
CA ASP A 350 8.38 23.29 2.90
C ASP A 350 9.66 23.63 2.11
N ILE A 351 10.36 22.61 1.61
CA ILE A 351 11.70 22.75 1.03
C ILE A 351 11.78 23.78 -0.12
N ARG A 352 10.71 23.93 -0.91
CA ARG A 352 10.67 24.90 -2.02
C ARG A 352 10.66 26.33 -1.49
N ALA A 353 9.91 26.60 -0.42
CA ALA A 353 9.89 27.91 0.23
C ALA A 353 11.27 28.25 0.79
N VAL A 354 11.90 27.31 1.50
CA VAL A 354 13.23 27.50 2.10
C VAL A 354 14.29 27.71 1.03
N ALA A 355 14.32 26.89 -0.03
CA ALA A 355 15.29 27.02 -1.12
C ALA A 355 15.18 28.38 -1.83
N LYS A 356 13.95 28.88 -2.00
CA LYS A 356 13.69 30.19 -2.60
C LYS A 356 14.11 31.34 -1.68
N GLU A 357 13.80 31.27 -0.39
CA GLU A 357 14.18 32.30 0.60
C GLU A 357 15.70 32.43 0.71
N ARG A 358 16.42 31.32 0.66
CA ARG A 358 17.89 31.27 0.79
C ARG A 358 18.64 31.47 -0.54
N ASP A 359 17.93 31.73 -1.64
CA ASP A 359 18.47 31.87 -3.00
C ASP A 359 19.33 30.67 -3.47
N TYR A 360 18.92 29.45 -3.11
CA TYR A 360 19.61 28.23 -3.51
C TYR A 360 19.15 27.78 -4.91
N GLY A 361 19.59 28.53 -5.93
CA GLY A 361 19.17 28.31 -7.32
C GLY A 361 19.45 26.89 -7.86
N GLU A 362 20.59 26.29 -7.50
CA GLU A 362 20.92 24.92 -7.94
C GLU A 362 20.07 23.85 -7.25
N VAL A 363 19.77 24.00 -5.95
CA VAL A 363 18.83 23.14 -5.21
C VAL A 363 17.45 23.24 -5.83
N THR A 364 17.00 24.46 -6.15
CA THR A 364 15.73 24.71 -6.82
C THR A 364 15.66 23.97 -8.17
N ALA A 365 16.74 23.98 -8.96
CA ALA A 365 16.78 23.26 -10.23
C ALA A 365 16.62 21.74 -10.08
N GLU A 366 17.23 21.14 -9.05
CA GLU A 366 17.08 19.71 -8.75
C GLU A 366 15.67 19.35 -8.23
N LEU A 367 15.03 20.24 -7.46
CA LEU A 367 13.62 20.09 -7.05
C LEU A 367 12.68 20.11 -8.27
N GLU A 368 12.92 21.03 -9.22
CA GLU A 368 12.16 21.08 -10.48
C GLU A 368 12.39 19.84 -11.35
N SER A 369 13.55 19.20 -11.25
CA SER A 369 13.82 17.90 -11.89
C SER A 369 12.92 16.81 -11.30
N LEU A 370 12.81 16.72 -9.96
CA LEU A 370 11.92 15.77 -9.28
C LEU A 370 10.45 15.98 -9.69
N VAL A 371 9.98 17.22 -9.73
CA VAL A 371 8.63 17.58 -10.18
C VAL A 371 8.38 17.07 -11.60
N LYS A 372 9.32 17.29 -12.52
CA LYS A 372 9.22 16.79 -13.90
C LYS A 372 9.16 15.26 -13.96
N GLN A 373 9.98 14.56 -13.17
CA GLN A 373 9.96 13.10 -13.10
C GLN A 373 8.62 12.56 -12.59
N LEU A 374 8.10 13.12 -11.50
CA LEU A 374 6.80 12.74 -10.94
C LEU A 374 5.66 13.02 -11.93
N ARG A 375 5.69 14.17 -12.60
CA ARG A 375 4.71 14.53 -13.63
C ARG A 375 4.71 13.53 -14.78
N LEU A 376 5.89 13.16 -15.29
CA LEU A 376 6.02 12.15 -16.35
C LEU A 376 5.52 10.79 -15.90
N TRP A 377 5.82 10.38 -14.66
CA TRP A 377 5.29 9.14 -14.11
C TRP A 377 3.77 9.17 -14.03
N ARG A 378 3.15 10.24 -13.50
CA ARG A 378 1.68 10.38 -13.43
C ARG A 378 1.01 10.27 -14.79
N MET A 379 1.59 10.90 -15.81
CA MET A 379 1.12 10.78 -17.20
C MET A 379 1.25 9.35 -17.75
N GLY A 380 2.37 8.69 -17.47
CA GLY A 380 2.61 7.30 -17.88
C GLY A 380 1.68 6.32 -17.17
N HIS A 381 1.48 6.50 -15.87
CA HIS A 381 0.60 5.69 -15.02
C HIS A 381 -0.84 5.74 -15.52
N MET A 382 -1.37 6.93 -15.78
CA MET A 382 -2.71 7.11 -16.34
C MET A 382 -2.93 6.30 -17.62
N ARG A 383 -1.94 6.24 -18.51
CA ARG A 383 -2.01 5.44 -19.74
C ARG A 383 -1.84 3.94 -19.47
N ARG A 384 -0.98 3.59 -18.51
CA ARG A 384 -0.67 2.19 -18.18
C ARG A 384 -1.84 1.50 -17.49
N MET A 385 -2.62 2.20 -16.67
CA MET A 385 -3.77 1.61 -15.96
C MET A 385 -4.97 1.32 -16.85
N GLN A 386 -5.14 2.03 -17.96
CA GLN A 386 -6.34 1.93 -18.78
C GLN A 386 -6.68 0.49 -19.23
N PRO A 387 -5.75 -0.33 -19.74
CA PRO A 387 -6.05 -1.72 -20.12
C PRO A 387 -6.44 -2.61 -18.94
N TYR A 388 -5.92 -2.31 -17.74
CA TYR A 388 -6.23 -3.06 -16.52
C TYR A 388 -7.63 -2.74 -15.98
N GLU A 389 -8.04 -1.47 -16.06
CA GLU A 389 -9.32 -1.02 -15.52
C GLU A 389 -10.48 -1.17 -16.51
N SER A 390 -10.24 -1.18 -17.81
CA SER A 390 -11.28 -1.23 -18.85
C SER A 390 -11.80 -2.63 -19.19
N VAL A 391 -11.43 -3.65 -18.43
CA VAL A 391 -11.89 -5.02 -18.71
C VAL A 391 -13.35 -5.17 -18.27
N HIS A 392 -14.22 -5.53 -19.22
CA HIS A 392 -15.64 -5.74 -18.98
C HIS A 392 -15.88 -6.91 -18.01
N ARG A 393 -16.74 -6.69 -17.00
CA ARG A 393 -17.05 -7.64 -15.91
C ARG A 393 -18.54 -7.65 -15.58
N PRO A 394 -19.37 -8.43 -16.29
CA PRO A 394 -20.82 -8.43 -16.11
C PRO A 394 -21.27 -8.97 -14.74
N GLU A 395 -20.41 -9.69 -14.02
CA GLU A 395 -20.70 -10.23 -12.69
C GLU A 395 -20.80 -9.16 -11.59
N ARG A 396 -20.33 -7.93 -11.86
CA ARG A 396 -20.18 -6.87 -10.85
C ARG A 396 -20.53 -5.48 -11.37
N LYS A 397 -20.74 -4.55 -10.44
CA LYS A 397 -20.83 -3.11 -10.70
C LYS A 397 -19.45 -2.56 -11.07
N THR A 398 -19.43 -1.48 -11.85
CA THR A 398 -18.21 -0.76 -12.22
C THR A 398 -17.42 -0.34 -10.98
N MET A 399 -16.11 -0.60 -11.00
CA MET A 399 -15.19 -0.26 -9.91
C MET A 399 -13.80 0.07 -10.49
N THR A 400 -13.10 0.98 -9.84
CA THR A 400 -11.69 1.28 -10.13
C THR A 400 -10.83 0.83 -8.97
N ALA A 401 -9.51 0.83 -9.14
CA ALA A 401 -8.62 0.60 -8.01
C ALA A 401 -8.77 1.66 -6.91
N GLY A 402 -9.15 2.89 -7.28
CA GLY A 402 -9.31 4.03 -6.36
C GLY A 402 -10.69 4.14 -5.71
N ILE A 403 -11.74 3.62 -6.37
CA ILE A 403 -13.14 3.78 -5.98
C ILE A 403 -13.84 2.42 -6.05
N SER A 404 -14.34 1.97 -4.90
CA SER A 404 -14.80 0.59 -4.72
C SER A 404 -16.14 0.28 -5.42
N VAL A 405 -16.99 1.29 -5.63
CA VAL A 405 -18.16 1.25 -6.51
C VAL A 405 -18.29 2.61 -7.16
N VAL A 406 -18.30 2.64 -8.50
CA VAL A 406 -18.55 3.87 -9.26
C VAL A 406 -19.99 3.85 -9.74
N ASP A 407 -20.75 4.91 -9.45
CA ASP A 407 -22.06 5.17 -10.07
C ASP A 407 -21.88 5.59 -11.54
N ALA A 408 -21.28 4.72 -12.34
CA ALA A 408 -21.12 4.86 -13.78
C ALA A 408 -21.95 3.79 -14.49
N PRO A 409 -22.69 4.13 -15.54
CA PRO A 409 -23.51 3.17 -16.27
C PRO A 409 -22.69 2.22 -17.16
N ASP A 410 -21.42 2.54 -17.44
CA ASP A 410 -20.51 1.73 -18.28
C ASP A 410 -19.03 1.97 -17.95
N GLU A 411 -18.15 1.10 -18.46
CA GLU A 411 -16.70 1.19 -18.26
C GLU A 411 -16.07 2.43 -18.90
N VAL A 412 -16.67 2.98 -19.96
CA VAL A 412 -16.13 4.17 -20.64
C VAL A 412 -16.24 5.38 -19.71
N GLN A 413 -17.39 5.57 -19.08
CA GLN A 413 -17.64 6.67 -18.15
C GLN A 413 -16.82 6.50 -16.86
N MET A 414 -16.64 5.27 -16.40
CA MET A 414 -15.73 4.96 -15.29
C MET A 414 -14.28 5.37 -15.62
N ILE A 415 -13.78 5.05 -16.82
CA ILE A 415 -12.44 5.44 -17.26
C ILE A 415 -12.30 6.96 -17.39
N GLU A 416 -13.34 7.67 -17.84
CA GLU A 416 -13.33 9.14 -17.87
C GLU A 416 -13.30 9.74 -16.46
N HIS A 417 -13.99 9.13 -15.49
CA HIS A 417 -13.89 9.52 -14.08
C HIS A 417 -12.47 9.36 -13.55
N LEU A 418 -11.84 8.20 -13.77
CA LEU A 418 -10.45 7.94 -13.38
C LEU A 418 -9.49 8.95 -14.02
N LYS A 419 -9.64 9.23 -15.32
CA LYS A 419 -8.82 10.24 -16.03
C LYS A 419 -8.99 11.62 -15.43
N LYS A 420 -10.19 11.99 -14.99
CA LYS A 420 -10.44 13.27 -14.32
C LYS A 420 -9.69 13.35 -12.99
N GLU A 421 -9.74 12.31 -12.16
CA GLU A 421 -9.02 12.27 -10.88
C GLU A 421 -7.50 12.30 -11.06
N LEU A 422 -6.97 11.45 -11.94
CA LEU A 422 -5.54 11.42 -12.27
C LEU A 422 -5.09 12.73 -12.95
N GLY A 423 -5.95 13.32 -13.77
CA GLY A 423 -5.74 14.62 -14.40
C GLY A 423 -5.68 15.77 -13.39
N GLN A 424 -6.52 15.75 -12.36
CA GLN A 424 -6.44 16.72 -11.25
C GLN A 424 -5.11 16.59 -10.51
N ARG A 425 -4.67 15.36 -10.19
CA ARG A 425 -3.36 15.13 -9.57
C ARG A 425 -2.21 15.59 -10.45
N LEU A 426 -2.29 15.35 -11.75
CA LEU A 426 -1.33 15.85 -12.71
C LEU A 426 -1.29 17.38 -12.75
N ALA A 427 -2.46 18.04 -12.72
CA ALA A 427 -2.58 19.49 -12.73
C ALA A 427 -2.07 20.16 -11.44
N GLN A 428 -2.05 19.43 -10.32
CA GLN A 428 -1.43 19.87 -9.06
C GLN A 428 0.11 19.78 -9.09
N THR A 429 0.67 19.02 -10.03
CA THR A 429 2.12 18.79 -10.17
C THR A 429 2.78 19.91 -10.98
N VAL A 430 2.86 21.11 -10.40
CA VAL A 430 3.41 22.33 -11.02
C VAL A 430 4.35 23.11 -10.10
#